data_AF-B4DXC7-F1
#
_entry.id   AF-B4DXC7-F1
#
_cell.length_a   1.000
_cell.length_b   1.000
_cell.length_c   1.000
_cell.angle_alpha   90.00
_cell.angle_beta   90.00
_cell.angle_gamma   90.00
#
_symmetry.space_group_name_H-M   'P 1'
#
loop_
_entity.id
_entity.type
_entity.pdbx_description
1 polymer ?
#
loop_
_entity_poly.entity_id
_entity_poly.type
_entity_poly.pdbx_seq_one_letter_code
_entity_poly.pdbx_strand_id
1 'polypeptide(L)'
;MEKELRSTILFNAYKKEIFTTNNGYKSMQKKLRSNWKIQSLKDEITSEKLNGVKLWITAGPREKFTAAEMLWLEMYITNISILKKL
;
A
#
# COMPACT_ATOMS: atom_id res chain seq x y z
N MET A 1 -24.45 13.34 -4.42
CA MET A 1 -23.28 13.31 -3.52
C MET A 1 -22.13 12.67 -4.26
N GLU A 2 -21.20 13.47 -4.75
CA GLU A 2 -19.90 12.97 -5.21
C GLU A 2 -19.30 12.19 -4.05
N LYS A 3 -19.11 10.87 -4.23
CA LYS A 3 -18.35 10.09 -3.25
C LYS A 3 -16.93 10.61 -3.32
N GLU A 4 -16.54 11.45 -2.36
CA GLU A 4 -15.16 11.83 -2.13
C GLU A 4 -14.25 10.62 -2.36
N LEU A 5 -13.20 10.84 -3.15
CA LEU A 5 -12.20 9.84 -3.52
C LEU A 5 -11.71 9.12 -2.25
N ARG A 6 -12.25 7.92 -1.98
CA ARG A 6 -11.85 7.11 -0.83
C ARG A 6 -10.36 6.86 -0.96
N SER A 7 -9.61 7.38 0.01
CA SER A 7 -8.17 7.22 0.07
C SER A 7 -7.78 5.74 0.00
N THR A 8 -6.67 5.45 -0.67
CA THR A 8 -6.26 4.06 -0.96
C THR A 8 -5.28 3.54 0.08
N ILE A 9 -5.56 2.34 0.60
CA ILE A 9 -4.60 1.50 1.32
C ILE A 9 -4.15 0.39 0.38
N LEU A 10 -2.85 0.28 0.16
CA LEU A 10 -2.24 -0.71 -0.71
C LEU A 10 -1.52 -1.79 0.12
N PHE A 11 -1.97 -3.03 0.01
CA PHE A 11 -1.31 -4.20 0.61
C PHE A 11 -0.37 -4.84 -0.40
N ASN A 12 0.88 -5.05 -0.01
CA ASN A 12 1.81 -5.83 -0.83
C ASN A 12 1.45 -7.32 -0.76
N ALA A 13 1.43 -7.96 -1.93
CA ALA A 13 1.33 -9.41 -2.09
C ALA A 13 2.37 -9.95 -3.08
N TYR A 14 3.27 -9.08 -3.57
CA TYR A 14 4.27 -9.42 -4.58
C TYR A 14 5.49 -10.13 -3.98
N LYS A 15 5.88 -9.84 -2.73
CA LYS A 15 7.07 -10.41 -2.08
C LYS A 15 6.74 -11.65 -1.24
N LYS A 16 5.74 -12.41 -1.67
CA LYS A 16 5.24 -13.63 -0.99
C LYS A 16 4.92 -13.39 0.49
N GLU A 17 4.22 -12.31 0.77
CA GLU A 17 3.77 -11.94 2.10
C GLU A 17 3.02 -13.08 2.79
N ILE A 18 3.34 -13.30 4.07
CA ILE A 18 2.62 -14.25 4.93
C ILE A 18 1.14 -13.86 5.01
N PHE A 19 0.88 -12.56 5.13
CA PHE A 19 -0.46 -12.01 5.26
C PHE A 19 -0.78 -11.05 4.11
N THR A 20 -1.93 -11.24 3.51
CA THR A 20 -2.44 -10.42 2.40
C THR A 20 -3.89 -10.03 2.66
N THR A 21 -4.48 -9.27 1.75
CA THR A 21 -5.93 -9.00 1.80
C THR A 21 -6.78 -10.27 1.78
N ASN A 22 -6.27 -11.35 1.17
CA ASN A 22 -6.98 -12.62 1.03
C ASN A 22 -6.64 -13.62 2.15
N ASN A 23 -5.53 -13.41 2.88
CA ASN A 23 -5.03 -14.31 3.92
C ASN A 23 -4.65 -13.57 5.21
N GLY A 24 -5.25 -13.93 6.35
CA GLY A 24 -4.96 -13.34 7.67
C GLY A 24 -5.65 -12.01 7.98
N TYR A 25 -5.99 -11.17 6.98
CA TYR A 25 -6.57 -9.85 7.22
C TYR A 25 -8.05 -9.65 6.82
N LYS A 26 -8.83 -10.71 6.59
CA LYS A 26 -10.23 -10.59 6.14
C LYS A 26 -11.11 -9.71 7.05
N SER A 27 -10.99 -9.87 8.37
CA SER A 27 -11.76 -9.07 9.35
C SER A 27 -11.34 -7.59 9.36
N MET A 28 -10.03 -7.34 9.35
CA MET A 28 -9.48 -5.98 9.27
C MET A 28 -9.90 -5.29 7.96
N GLN A 29 -9.83 -6.02 6.84
CA GLN A 29 -10.25 -5.52 5.55
C GLN A 29 -11.75 -5.13 5.54
N LYS A 30 -12.62 -5.94 6.16
CA LYS A 30 -14.05 -5.62 6.30
C LYS A 30 -14.27 -4.31 7.07
N LYS A 31 -13.50 -4.07 8.13
CA LYS A 31 -13.56 -2.82 8.91
C LYS A 31 -13.04 -1.61 8.14
N LEU A 32 -11.94 -1.75 7.41
CA LEU A 32 -11.32 -0.63 6.69
C LEU A 32 -12.10 -0.22 5.44
N ARG A 33 -12.79 -1.15 4.76
CA ARG A 33 -13.57 -0.89 3.53
C ARG A 33 -14.71 0.12 3.69
N SER A 34 -15.13 0.44 4.92
CA SER A 34 -16.13 1.49 5.17
C SER A 34 -15.61 2.87 4.71
N ASN A 35 -14.34 3.15 5.02
CA ASN A 35 -13.73 4.48 4.85
C ASN A 35 -12.63 4.50 3.79
N TRP A 36 -12.03 3.35 3.47
CA TRP A 36 -10.85 3.25 2.61
C TRP A 36 -11.10 2.37 1.38
N LYS A 37 -10.46 2.73 0.28
CA LYS A 37 -10.30 1.83 -0.88
C LYS A 37 -9.16 0.88 -0.57
N ILE A 38 -9.41 -0.43 -0.56
CA ILE A 38 -8.37 -1.44 -0.34
C ILE A 38 -7.94 -2.03 -1.67
N GLN A 39 -6.64 -2.00 -1.94
CA GLN A 39 -6.03 -2.63 -3.12
C GLN A 39 -4.91 -3.59 -2.70
N SER A 40 -4.61 -4.55 -3.57
CA SER A 40 -3.51 -5.49 -3.41
C SER A 40 -2.55 -5.32 -4.58
N LEU A 41 -1.27 -5.09 -4.27
CA LEU A 41 -0.19 -5.07 -5.24
C LEU A 41 0.28 -6.51 -5.49
N LYS A 42 0.26 -6.98 -6.74
CA LYS A 42 0.59 -8.37 -7.10
C LYS A 42 1.82 -8.49 -8.00
N ASP A 43 2.43 -7.36 -8.30
CA ASP A 43 3.49 -7.17 -9.26
C ASP A 43 4.43 -6.06 -8.77
N GLU A 44 5.53 -5.83 -9.47
CA GLU A 44 6.61 -4.95 -9.02
C GLU A 44 6.12 -3.54 -8.63
N ILE A 45 6.68 -2.99 -7.56
CA ILE A 45 6.35 -1.64 -7.11
C ILE A 45 6.92 -0.60 -8.09
N THR A 46 6.11 0.39 -8.43
CA THR A 46 6.51 1.56 -9.23
C THR A 46 5.89 2.83 -8.66
N SER A 47 6.38 3.99 -9.10
CA SER A 47 5.85 5.29 -8.66
C SER A 47 4.36 5.47 -9.00
N GLU A 48 3.92 4.96 -10.15
CA GLU A 48 2.55 5.08 -10.64
C GLU A 48 1.58 4.32 -9.74
N LYS A 49 1.99 3.18 -9.19
CA LYS A 49 1.17 2.36 -8.29
C LYS A 49 1.09 2.91 -6.87
N LEU A 50 2.08 3.72 -6.48
CA LEU A 50 2.12 4.44 -5.21
C LEU A 50 1.32 5.74 -5.25
N ASN A 51 0.97 6.23 -6.45
CA ASN A 51 0.22 7.46 -6.60
C ASN A 51 -1.17 7.36 -5.95
N GLY A 52 -1.53 8.35 -5.13
CA GLY A 52 -2.80 8.39 -4.39
C GLY A 52 -2.92 7.36 -3.25
N VAL A 53 -1.89 6.56 -2.98
CA VAL A 53 -1.84 5.63 -1.85
C VAL A 53 -1.51 6.40 -0.58
N LYS A 54 -2.42 6.39 0.40
CA LYS A 54 -2.20 7.04 1.71
C LYS A 54 -1.51 6.13 2.71
N LEU A 55 -1.61 4.82 2.52
CA LEU A 55 -0.96 3.84 3.38
C LEU A 55 -0.52 2.62 2.57
N TRP A 56 0.75 2.28 2.70
CA TRP A 56 1.35 1.04 2.22
C TRP A 56 1.47 0.03 3.37
N ILE A 57 1.20 -1.25 3.10
CA ILE A 57 1.34 -2.35 4.08
C ILE A 57 2.10 -3.51 3.46
N THR A 58 3.26 -3.86 4.03
CA THR A 58 3.97 -5.13 3.77
C THR A 58 3.93 -5.97 5.03
N ALA A 59 3.37 -7.18 4.97
CA ALA A 59 3.15 -8.02 6.15
C ALA A 59 3.85 -9.38 6.01
N GLY A 60 5.06 -9.46 6.55
CA GLY A 60 5.89 -10.66 6.51
C GLY A 60 6.35 -11.01 5.10
N PRO A 61 7.11 -10.13 4.41
CA PRO A 61 7.65 -10.43 3.09
C PRO A 61 8.66 -11.57 3.21
N ARG A 62 8.63 -12.50 2.26
CA ARG A 62 9.55 -13.66 2.21
C ARG A 62 10.61 -13.54 1.14
N GLU A 63 10.52 -12.50 0.31
CA GLU A 63 11.48 -12.18 -0.73
C GLU A 63 12.13 -10.82 -0.49
N LYS A 64 13.38 -10.68 -0.96
CA LYS A 64 14.13 -9.44 -0.85
C LYS A 64 13.59 -8.39 -1.82
N PHE A 65 13.67 -7.13 -1.40
CA PHE A 65 13.46 -6.01 -2.29
C PHE A 65 14.72 -5.75 -3.13
N THR A 66 14.54 -5.33 -4.38
CA THR A 66 15.62 -4.82 -5.22
C THR A 66 15.93 -3.37 -4.83
N ALA A 67 17.08 -2.87 -5.26
CA ALA A 67 17.45 -1.47 -5.04
C ALA A 67 16.44 -0.50 -5.68
N ALA A 68 15.92 -0.84 -6.87
CA ALA A 68 14.92 -0.02 -7.55
C ALA A 68 13.60 0.04 -6.77
N GLU A 69 13.14 -1.09 -6.23
CA GLU A 69 11.93 -1.13 -5.41
C GLU A 69 12.07 -0.33 -4.11
N MET A 70 13.25 -0.38 -3.47
CA MET A 70 13.53 0.41 -2.28
C MET A 70 13.53 1.91 -2.58
N LEU A 71 14.09 2.32 -3.72
CA LEU A 71 14.08 3.71 -4.16
C LEU A 71 12.65 4.25 -4.29
N TRP A 72 11.72 3.48 -4.85
CA TRP A 72 10.31 3.88 -4.91
C TRP A 72 9.67 4.04 -3.53
N LEU A 73 10.00 3.16 -2.58
CA LEU A 73 9.49 3.26 -1.19
C LEU A 73 10.07 4.47 -0.45
N GLU A 74 11.35 4.78 -0.65
CA GLU A 74 11.99 5.97 -0.07
C GLU A 74 11.37 7.27 -0.61
N MET A 75 11.13 7.32 -1.93
CA MET A 75 10.43 8.44 -2.56
C MET A 75 9.00 8.59 -2.02
N TYR A 76 8.29 7.47 -1.83
CA TYR A 76 6.95 7.46 -1.24
C TYR A 76 6.92 8.06 0.17
N ILE A 77 7.84 7.63 1.05
CA ILE A 77 7.94 8.13 2.42
C ILE A 77 8.28 9.63 2.42
N THR A 78 9.22 10.03 1.57
CA THR A 78 9.64 11.43 1.45
C THR A 78 8.47 12.33 1.03
N ASN A 79 7.70 11.91 0.03
CA ASN A 79 6.53 12.66 -0.45
C ASN A 79 5.44 12.79 0.64
N ILE A 80 5.18 11.73 1.41
CA ILE A 80 4.27 11.82 2.56
C ILE A 80 4.80 12.76 3.64
N SER A 81 6.10 12.73 3.92
CA SER A 81 6.70 13.60 4.92
C SER A 81 6.65 15.08 4.52
N ILE A 82 6.81 15.40 3.24
CA ILE A 82 6.73 16.78 2.73
C ILE A 82 5.31 17.32 2.92
N LEU A 83 4.29 16.52 2.60
CA LEU A 83 2.88 16.91 2.82
C LEU A 83 2.51 17.13 4.30
N LYS A 84 3.31 16.64 5.27
CA LYS A 84 3.10 16.89 6.70
C LYS A 84 3.82 18.15 7.22
N LYS A 85 4.76 18.70 6.45
CA LYS A 85 5.55 19.88 6.83
C LYS A 85 5.00 21.19 6.25
N LEU A 86 4.06 21.09 5.32
CA LEU A 86 3.29 22.21 4.76
C LEU A 86 1.94 22.31 5.48
#